data_AF-A0A952B7Y7-F1
#
_entry.id   AF-A0A952B7Y7-F1
#
_cell.length_a   1.000
_cell.length_b   1.000
_cell.length_c   1.000
_cell.angle_alpha   90.00
_cell.angle_beta   90.00
_cell.angle_gamma   90.00
#
_symmetry.space_group_name_H-M   'P 1'
#
loop_
_entity.id
_entity.type
_entity.pdbx_description
1 polymer ?
#
loop_
_entity_poly.entity_id
_entity_poly.type
_entity_poly.pdbx_seq_one_letter_code
_entity_poly.pdbx_strand_id
1 'polypeptide(L)'
;MLDNTDKLPTRTRRLSRRPHELMPDQSAIAPSMYDDAVDRRPAKPVRIAVSSCLLGNHVRYDGGHQRDEFLVDVLALVCELVPVCPEVAIGLGVPRPPIRLLGDLTRPHARGVENNELDVTAALTQYAAHMAREINEISGYVFKSKSPSCGIRGVKVHVPGARSASTGVGVFAHEFTALQLLLPVEDEARLAPPGLRDCFIERVFAYRRW
;
A
#
# COMPACT_ATOMS: atom_id res chain seq x y z
N MET A 1 70.52 64.93 -40.77
CA MET A 1 69.93 63.59 -40.53
C MET A 1 70.19 63.23 -39.08
N LEU A 2 69.09 63.03 -38.34
CA LEU A 2 68.95 62.35 -37.04
C LEU A 2 69.45 63.07 -35.77
N ASP A 3 68.48 63.74 -35.11
CA ASP A 3 68.41 64.05 -33.66
C ASP A 3 68.52 62.74 -32.85
N ASN A 4 69.32 62.60 -31.79
CA ASN A 4 69.43 63.25 -30.48
C ASN A 4 68.41 62.78 -29.42
N THR A 5 68.96 62.39 -28.25
CA THR A 5 68.35 62.29 -26.89
C THR A 5 67.18 61.30 -26.67
N ASP A 6 66.86 60.85 -25.46
CA ASP A 6 67.54 60.57 -24.18
C ASP A 6 66.47 59.84 -23.34
N LYS A 7 66.88 59.08 -22.34
CA LYS A 7 66.01 58.33 -21.42
C LYS A 7 65.04 59.24 -20.66
N LEU A 8 63.88 58.73 -20.22
CA LEU A 8 63.06 59.21 -19.08
C LEU A 8 61.92 58.16 -18.76
N PRO A 9 61.19 58.22 -17.63
CA PRO A 9 61.30 57.21 -16.56
C PRO A 9 59.97 56.50 -16.17
N THR A 10 60.08 55.70 -15.11
CA THR A 10 59.07 54.98 -14.31
C THR A 10 57.71 55.69 -14.10
N ARG A 11 56.60 54.94 -14.16
CA ARG A 11 55.36 55.26 -13.42
C ARG A 11 54.49 54.03 -13.12
N THR A 12 54.38 53.78 -11.82
CA THR A 12 53.51 52.81 -11.14
C THR A 12 52.04 53.10 -11.44
N ARG A 13 51.32 52.14 -12.02
CA ARG A 13 49.87 52.27 -12.27
C ARG A 13 49.10 51.76 -11.05
N ARG A 14 48.69 52.70 -10.16
CA ARG A 14 47.69 52.45 -9.12
C ARG A 14 46.37 52.02 -9.77
N LEU A 15 45.82 50.91 -9.31
CA LEU A 15 44.47 50.43 -9.62
C LEU A 15 43.44 51.46 -9.12
N SER A 16 42.72 52.11 -10.03
CA SER A 16 41.51 52.87 -9.70
C SER A 16 40.36 51.88 -9.51
N ARG A 17 39.84 51.81 -8.28
CA ARG A 17 38.60 51.08 -7.97
C ARG A 17 37.44 51.77 -8.69
N ARG A 18 36.68 51.02 -9.50
CA ARG A 18 35.37 51.48 -9.98
C ARG A 18 34.39 51.53 -8.81
N PRO A 19 33.44 52.48 -8.79
CA PRO A 19 32.42 52.55 -7.75
C PRO A 19 31.50 51.34 -7.81
N HIS A 20 31.11 50.88 -6.63
CA HIS A 20 30.16 49.80 -6.38
C HIS A 20 28.81 50.17 -7.03
N GLU A 21 28.42 49.50 -8.11
CA GLU A 21 27.03 49.51 -8.57
C GLU A 21 26.18 48.91 -7.45
N LEU A 22 25.25 49.72 -6.92
CA LEU A 22 24.21 49.27 -6.03
C LEU A 22 23.37 48.23 -6.76
N MET A 23 23.38 46.99 -6.26
CA MET A 23 22.38 46.00 -6.62
C MET A 23 21.02 46.49 -6.13
N PRO A 24 19.94 46.39 -6.94
CA PRO A 24 18.62 46.72 -6.46
C PRO A 24 18.20 45.73 -5.36
N ASP A 25 17.57 46.31 -4.35
CA ASP A 25 16.95 45.66 -3.19
C ASP A 25 15.98 44.54 -3.62
N GLN A 26 16.27 43.30 -3.22
CA GLN A 26 15.44 42.13 -3.49
C GLN A 26 14.26 41.98 -2.50
N SER A 27 13.94 42.99 -1.70
CA SER A 27 12.84 42.94 -0.72
C SER A 27 11.47 43.34 -1.28
N ALA A 28 11.08 42.86 -2.47
CA ALA A 28 9.69 42.98 -2.93
C ALA A 28 9.33 42.00 -4.05
N ILE A 29 9.49 40.69 -3.81
CA ILE A 29 8.75 39.70 -4.63
C ILE A 29 7.36 39.58 -4.00
N ALA A 30 6.37 40.25 -4.58
CA ALA A 30 4.98 40.04 -4.25
C ALA A 30 4.65 38.54 -4.45
N PRO A 31 3.92 37.89 -3.52
CA PRO A 31 3.57 36.49 -3.66
C PRO A 31 2.82 36.29 -4.99
N SER A 32 3.33 35.35 -5.79
CA SER A 32 2.79 35.10 -7.12
C SER A 32 1.32 34.67 -7.01
N MET A 33 0.52 35.11 -7.97
CA MET A 33 -0.90 34.80 -8.12
C MET A 33 -1.20 33.29 -8.33
N TYR A 34 -0.16 32.43 -8.36
CA TYR A 34 -0.24 30.96 -8.45
C TYR A 34 -0.14 30.26 -7.09
N ASP A 35 -0.35 30.98 -5.97
CA ASP A 35 -0.51 30.38 -4.65
C ASP A 35 -1.97 29.88 -4.48
N ASP A 36 -2.42 29.06 -5.43
CA ASP A 36 -3.76 28.46 -5.45
C ASP A 36 -3.84 27.42 -4.32
N ALA A 37 -4.43 27.86 -3.20
CA ALA A 37 -5.20 27.05 -2.26
C ALA A 37 -4.67 25.64 -1.97
N VAL A 38 -3.48 25.52 -1.36
CA VAL A 38 -3.16 24.31 -0.59
C VAL A 38 -4.19 24.20 0.52
N ASP A 39 -5.10 23.22 0.43
CA ASP A 39 -6.07 22.92 1.49
C ASP A 39 -5.29 22.68 2.80
N ARG A 40 -5.37 23.65 3.71
CA ARG A 40 -4.64 23.65 5.00
C ARG A 40 -5.32 22.77 6.05
N ARG A 41 -6.41 22.09 5.72
CA ARG A 41 -6.99 21.07 6.61
C ARG A 41 -5.97 19.93 6.73
N PRO A 42 -5.71 19.40 7.94
CA PRO A 42 -4.86 18.23 8.08
C PRO A 42 -5.46 17.12 7.22
N ALA A 43 -4.71 16.69 6.19
CA ALA A 43 -5.17 15.63 5.31
C ALA A 43 -5.49 14.40 6.15
N LYS A 44 -6.72 13.87 6.04
CA LYS A 44 -7.09 12.60 6.67
C LYS A 44 -6.01 11.56 6.35
N PRO A 45 -5.55 10.77 7.34
CA PRO A 45 -4.50 9.78 7.14
C PRO A 45 -4.91 8.79 6.05
N VAL A 46 -3.92 8.27 5.32
CA VAL A 46 -4.14 7.18 4.36
C VAL A 46 -4.56 5.95 5.15
N ARG A 47 -5.71 5.36 4.81
CA ARG A 47 -6.22 4.15 5.47
C ARG A 47 -5.96 2.94 4.60
N ILE A 48 -5.44 1.86 5.16
CA ILE A 48 -5.15 0.62 4.44
C ILE A 48 -5.81 -0.53 5.20
N ALA A 49 -6.69 -1.27 4.54
CA ALA A 49 -7.23 -2.50 5.10
C ALA A 49 -6.15 -3.57 5.17
N VAL A 50 -6.07 -4.31 6.27
CA VAL A 50 -5.06 -5.34 6.46
C VAL A 50 -5.70 -6.59 7.05
N SER A 51 -5.35 -7.77 6.52
CA SER A 51 -5.75 -9.03 7.15
C SER A 51 -5.30 -9.06 8.61
N SER A 52 -6.25 -9.13 9.53
CA SER A 52 -6.04 -8.79 10.95
C SER A 52 -4.92 -9.60 11.62
N CYS A 53 -4.70 -10.86 11.22
CA CYS A 53 -3.58 -11.66 11.71
C CYS A 53 -2.20 -11.07 11.41
N LEU A 54 -2.08 -10.28 10.33
CA LEU A 54 -0.85 -9.58 9.94
C LEU A 54 -0.51 -8.43 10.89
N LEU A 55 -1.49 -7.91 11.62
CA LEU A 55 -1.29 -6.86 12.61
C LEU A 55 -0.95 -7.42 14.00
N GLY A 56 -0.75 -8.73 14.12
CA GLY A 56 -0.48 -9.38 15.41
C GLY A 56 -1.73 -9.77 16.19
N ASN A 57 -2.93 -9.59 15.65
CA ASN A 57 -4.14 -10.04 16.31
C ASN A 57 -4.27 -11.57 16.27
N HIS A 58 -4.63 -12.16 17.40
CA HIS A 58 -4.78 -13.60 17.59
C HIS A 58 -6.10 -14.09 16.98
N VAL A 59 -6.18 -14.11 15.64
CA VAL A 59 -7.42 -14.43 14.89
C VAL A 59 -7.27 -15.62 13.93
N ARG A 60 -6.08 -16.22 13.86
CA ARG A 60 -5.87 -17.43 13.07
C ARG A 60 -6.69 -18.59 13.62
N TYR A 61 -6.90 -19.60 12.78
CA TYR A 61 -7.65 -20.80 13.17
C TYR A 61 -7.05 -21.53 14.38
N ASP A 62 -5.71 -21.47 14.52
CA ASP A 62 -4.94 -22.03 15.63
C ASP A 62 -4.84 -21.11 16.85
N GLY A 63 -5.53 -19.97 16.86
CA GLY A 63 -5.45 -18.98 17.93
C GLY A 63 -4.20 -18.11 17.90
N GLY A 64 -3.31 -18.30 16.93
CA GLY A 64 -2.11 -17.49 16.75
C GLY A 64 -2.34 -16.25 15.88
N HIS A 65 -1.22 -15.66 15.47
CA HIS A 65 -1.16 -14.54 14.52
C HIS A 65 -0.10 -14.79 13.44
N GLN A 66 0.06 -13.85 12.52
CA GLN A 66 1.14 -13.84 11.53
C GLN A 66 1.65 -12.40 11.38
N ARG A 67 2.16 -11.83 12.48
CA ARG A 67 2.54 -10.42 12.50
C ARG A 67 3.56 -10.13 11.40
N ASP A 68 3.31 -9.10 10.61
CA ASP A 68 4.23 -8.61 9.59
C ASP A 68 4.92 -7.34 10.10
N GLU A 69 6.26 -7.37 10.16
CA GLU A 69 7.07 -6.27 10.70
C GLU A 69 6.99 -5.01 9.84
N PHE A 70 6.97 -5.13 8.51
CA PHE A 70 6.85 -3.95 7.65
C PHE A 70 5.51 -3.26 7.86
N LEU A 71 4.41 -4.02 7.94
CA LEU A 71 3.10 -3.42 8.17
C LEU A 71 3.02 -2.75 9.54
N VAL A 72 3.43 -3.43 10.61
CA VAL A 72 3.23 -2.95 11.99
C VAL A 72 4.27 -1.91 12.41
N ASP A 73 5.53 -2.08 12.03
CA ASP A 73 6.63 -1.25 12.53
C ASP A 73 6.99 -0.10 11.58
N VAL A 74 6.58 -0.15 10.31
CA VAL A 74 6.92 0.86 9.31
C VAL A 74 5.67 1.53 8.74
N LEU A 75 4.78 0.76 8.12
CA LEU A 75 3.63 1.32 7.41
C LEU A 75 2.64 2.01 8.37
N ALA A 76 2.44 1.45 9.57
CA ALA A 76 1.59 2.02 10.61
C ALA A 76 2.05 3.41 11.10
N LEU A 77 3.31 3.80 10.87
CA LEU A 77 3.81 5.12 11.24
C LEU A 77 3.24 6.24 10.36
N VAL A 78 2.78 5.90 9.15
CA VAL A 78 2.36 6.86 8.13
C VAL A 78 0.96 6.58 7.57
N CYS A 79 0.36 5.45 7.92
CA CYS A 79 -0.97 5.03 7.49
C CYS A 79 -1.79 4.49 8.66
N GLU A 80 -3.10 4.70 8.64
CA GLU A 80 -4.04 4.03 9.53
C GLU A 80 -4.29 2.60 8.99
N LEU A 81 -4.00 1.58 9.80
CA LEU A 81 -4.23 0.19 9.40
C LEU A 81 -5.56 -0.32 9.95
N VAL A 82 -6.46 -0.71 9.05
CA VAL A 82 -7.81 -1.18 9.38
C VAL A 82 -7.84 -2.72 9.41
N PRO A 83 -7.94 -3.35 10.58
CA PRO A 83 -7.93 -4.81 10.68
C PRO A 83 -9.20 -5.44 10.09
N VAL A 84 -9.04 -6.46 9.26
CA VAL A 84 -10.16 -7.26 8.71
C VAL A 84 -9.88 -8.75 8.85
N CYS A 85 -10.80 -9.49 9.46
CA CYS A 85 -10.76 -10.96 9.48
C CYS A 85 -12.11 -11.53 9.02
N PRO A 86 -12.22 -11.99 7.76
CA PRO A 86 -13.47 -12.53 7.23
C PRO A 86 -14.00 -13.71 8.03
N GLU A 87 -13.12 -14.64 8.43
CA GLU A 87 -13.49 -15.87 9.14
C GLU A 87 -14.09 -15.61 10.53
N VAL A 88 -13.52 -14.65 11.27
CA VAL A 88 -14.06 -14.24 12.57
C VAL A 88 -15.36 -13.46 12.37
N ALA A 89 -15.43 -12.58 11.37
CA ALA A 89 -16.61 -11.77 11.10
C ALA A 89 -17.84 -12.60 10.69
N ILE A 90 -17.65 -13.73 10.02
CA ILE A 90 -18.74 -14.68 9.72
C ILE A 90 -19.06 -15.64 10.88
N GLY A 91 -18.42 -15.48 12.04
CA GLY A 91 -18.77 -16.20 13.27
C GLY A 91 -18.02 -17.52 13.53
N LEU A 92 -16.91 -17.83 12.85
CA LEU A 92 -16.20 -19.09 13.08
C LEU A 92 -15.44 -19.17 14.41
N GLY A 93 -15.25 -18.05 15.11
CA GLY A 93 -14.55 -18.01 16.41
C GLY A 93 -13.03 -18.21 16.32
N VAL A 94 -12.40 -18.26 17.50
CA VAL A 94 -10.95 -18.47 17.69
C VAL A 94 -10.72 -19.26 19.00
N PRO A 95 -10.02 -20.40 18.99
CA PRO A 95 -9.60 -21.16 17.81
C PRO A 95 -10.80 -21.79 17.08
N ARG A 96 -10.56 -22.33 15.88
CA ARG A 96 -11.56 -23.00 15.04
C ARG A 96 -10.93 -24.09 14.17
N PRO A 97 -11.69 -25.11 13.73
CA PRO A 97 -11.22 -26.04 12.71
C PRO A 97 -10.83 -25.31 11.42
N PRO A 98 -9.76 -25.73 10.72
CA PRO A 98 -9.35 -25.09 9.48
C PRO A 98 -10.37 -25.34 8.36
N ILE A 99 -10.46 -24.40 7.43
CA ILE A 99 -11.21 -24.53 6.18
C ILE A 99 -10.26 -24.69 4.99
N ARG A 100 -10.76 -25.18 3.85
CA ARG A 100 -10.05 -25.37 2.59
C ARG A 100 -10.94 -25.04 1.40
N LEU A 101 -10.31 -24.75 0.26
CA LEU A 101 -11.01 -24.58 -1.02
C LEU A 101 -11.18 -25.93 -1.71
N LEU A 102 -12.40 -26.25 -2.14
CA LEU A 102 -12.78 -27.48 -2.85
C LEU A 102 -13.50 -27.16 -4.18
N GLY A 103 -13.31 -28.02 -5.18
CA GLY A 103 -14.12 -28.00 -6.40
C GLY A 103 -13.56 -27.12 -7.51
N ASP A 104 -14.38 -26.20 -8.02
CA ASP A 104 -14.06 -25.39 -9.20
C ASP A 104 -12.89 -24.42 -8.94
N LEU A 105 -12.01 -24.21 -9.93
CA LEU A 105 -10.82 -23.36 -9.78
C LEU A 105 -11.15 -21.86 -9.82
N THR A 106 -12.23 -21.50 -10.51
CA THR A 106 -12.67 -20.11 -10.65
C THR A 106 -13.57 -19.68 -9.50
N ARG A 107 -14.42 -20.59 -9.01
CA ARG A 107 -15.33 -20.38 -7.88
C ARG A 107 -15.33 -21.59 -6.94
N PRO A 108 -14.25 -21.79 -6.17
CA PRO A 108 -14.17 -22.89 -5.21
C PRO A 108 -15.10 -22.68 -4.03
N HIS A 109 -15.51 -23.79 -3.41
CA HIS A 109 -16.22 -23.80 -2.14
C HIS A 109 -15.23 -23.76 -0.97
N ALA A 110 -15.45 -22.87 0.00
CA ALA A 110 -14.73 -22.86 1.27
C ALA A 110 -15.44 -23.76 2.28
N ARG A 111 -14.84 -24.91 2.59
CA ARG A 111 -15.40 -25.93 3.50
C ARG A 111 -14.46 -26.33 4.61
N GLY A 112 -15.02 -26.76 5.74
CA GLY A 112 -14.24 -27.34 6.84
C GLY A 112 -13.36 -28.52 6.37
N VAL A 113 -12.15 -28.60 6.91
CA VAL A 113 -11.24 -29.73 6.63
C VAL A 113 -11.72 -31.01 7.33
N GLU A 114 -12.14 -30.87 8.59
CA GLU A 114 -12.63 -31.97 9.44
C GLU A 114 -14.10 -32.31 9.18
N ASN A 115 -14.93 -31.29 8.99
CA ASN A 115 -16.34 -31.45 8.63
C ASN A 115 -16.62 -30.75 7.29
N ASN A 116 -16.79 -31.53 6.22
CA ASN A 116 -17.12 -31.00 4.90
C ASN A 116 -18.55 -30.42 4.80
N GLU A 117 -19.44 -30.68 5.76
CA GLU A 117 -20.78 -30.08 5.82
C GLU A 117 -20.74 -28.60 6.25
N LEU A 118 -19.66 -28.19 6.92
CA LEU A 118 -19.40 -26.78 7.22
C LEU A 118 -18.98 -26.07 5.93
N ASP A 119 -19.95 -25.58 5.15
CA ASP A 119 -19.74 -24.76 3.97
C ASP A 119 -19.94 -23.28 4.31
N VAL A 120 -18.85 -22.52 4.32
CA VAL A 120 -18.83 -21.10 4.69
C VAL A 120 -18.75 -20.19 3.46
N THR A 121 -18.87 -20.76 2.26
CA THR A 121 -18.72 -20.03 0.99
C THR A 121 -19.68 -18.85 0.92
N ALA A 122 -20.98 -19.10 1.14
CA ALA A 122 -22.00 -18.06 1.07
C ALA A 122 -21.80 -16.95 2.10
N ALA A 123 -21.42 -17.31 3.33
CA ALA A 123 -21.17 -16.35 4.40
C ALA A 123 -19.96 -15.45 4.07
N LEU A 124 -18.86 -16.04 3.56
CA LEU A 124 -17.68 -15.27 3.13
C LEU A 124 -17.99 -14.34 1.96
N THR A 125 -18.75 -14.81 0.96
CA THR A 125 -19.16 -13.99 -0.19
C THR A 125 -20.05 -12.82 0.26
N GLN A 126 -21.05 -13.07 1.11
CA GLN A 126 -21.92 -12.02 1.63
C GLN A 126 -21.14 -10.99 2.45
N TYR A 127 -20.21 -11.45 3.30
CA TYR A 127 -19.37 -10.56 4.07
C TYR A 127 -18.42 -9.75 3.19
N ALA A 128 -17.87 -10.33 2.11
CA ALA A 128 -17.07 -9.59 1.14
C ALA A 128 -17.86 -8.47 0.47
N ALA A 129 -19.08 -8.76 0.02
CA ALA A 129 -19.97 -7.77 -0.58
C ALA A 129 -20.40 -6.67 0.40
N HIS A 130 -20.62 -7.03 1.68
CA HIS A 130 -20.85 -6.07 2.74
C HIS A 130 -19.61 -5.19 2.96
N MET A 131 -18.44 -5.79 3.15
CA MET A 131 -17.20 -5.05 3.37
C MET A 131 -16.86 -4.14 2.21
N ALA A 132 -17.04 -4.58 0.96
CA ALA A 132 -16.80 -3.75 -0.22
C ALA A 132 -17.68 -2.49 -0.27
N ARG A 133 -18.84 -2.47 0.40
CA ARG A 133 -19.71 -1.30 0.51
C ARG A 133 -19.42 -0.45 1.74
N GLU A 134 -19.15 -1.09 2.87
CA GLU A 134 -19.06 -0.41 4.17
C GLU A 134 -17.64 0.06 4.50
N ILE A 135 -16.60 -0.54 3.92
CA ILE A 135 -15.22 -0.15 4.19
C ILE A 135 -14.89 1.15 3.44
N ASN A 136 -15.26 2.25 4.08
CA ASN A 136 -15.10 3.58 3.52
C ASN A 136 -13.70 4.13 3.74
N GLU A 137 -13.28 5.00 2.81
CA GLU A 137 -12.04 5.79 2.88
C GLU A 137 -10.75 4.97 2.96
N ILE A 138 -10.75 3.70 2.53
CA ILE A 138 -9.50 2.95 2.34
C ILE A 138 -8.87 3.26 0.99
N SER A 139 -7.54 3.25 0.97
CA SER A 139 -6.72 3.52 -0.22
C SER A 139 -5.93 2.29 -0.68
N GLY A 140 -6.04 1.18 0.06
CA GLY A 140 -5.53 -0.12 -0.35
C GLY A 140 -5.91 -1.24 0.60
N TYR A 141 -5.58 -2.48 0.22
CA TYR A 141 -5.78 -3.66 1.06
C TYR A 141 -4.55 -4.59 0.98
N VAL A 142 -3.96 -4.94 2.14
CA VAL A 142 -2.97 -6.02 2.28
C VAL A 142 -3.61 -7.32 2.80
N PHE A 143 -3.64 -8.34 1.95
CA PHE A 143 -4.25 -9.64 2.23
C PHE A 143 -3.25 -10.64 2.80
N LYS A 144 -3.73 -11.58 3.62
CA LYS A 144 -2.95 -12.74 4.05
C LYS A 144 -2.87 -13.77 2.93
N SER A 145 -1.67 -14.01 2.41
CA SER A 145 -1.34 -14.98 1.37
C SER A 145 -1.74 -16.40 1.78
N LYS A 146 -2.11 -17.21 0.78
CA LYS A 146 -2.47 -18.64 0.91
C LYS A 146 -3.68 -18.94 1.82
N SER A 147 -4.36 -17.94 2.35
CA SER A 147 -5.59 -18.14 3.12
C SER A 147 -6.75 -18.56 2.20
N PRO A 148 -7.55 -19.57 2.58
CA PRO A 148 -8.78 -19.95 1.86
C PRO A 148 -9.83 -18.83 1.80
N SER A 149 -9.74 -17.84 2.70
CA SER A 149 -10.64 -16.67 2.70
C SER A 149 -9.97 -15.47 2.02
N CYS A 150 -8.76 -15.11 2.48
CA CYS A 150 -8.11 -13.84 2.11
C CYS A 150 -7.11 -13.94 0.96
N GLY A 151 -6.65 -15.13 0.56
CA GLY A 151 -5.55 -15.22 -0.39
C GLY A 151 -5.97 -14.73 -1.78
N ILE A 152 -5.39 -13.63 -2.26
CA ILE A 152 -5.68 -13.06 -3.58
C ILE A 152 -5.06 -13.85 -4.75
N ARG A 153 -4.20 -14.83 -4.46
CA ARG A 153 -3.51 -15.67 -5.45
C ARG A 153 -2.89 -16.90 -4.80
N GLY A 154 -2.66 -17.94 -5.62
CA GLY A 154 -1.86 -19.11 -5.22
C GLY A 154 -2.45 -19.93 -4.08
N VAL A 155 -3.76 -19.83 -3.82
CA VAL A 155 -4.42 -20.56 -2.73
C VAL A 155 -4.69 -21.99 -3.18
N LYS A 156 -4.31 -22.99 -2.38
CA LYS A 156 -4.51 -24.40 -2.74
C LYS A 156 -6.00 -24.72 -2.84
N VAL A 157 -6.41 -25.26 -3.99
CA VAL A 157 -7.76 -25.80 -4.24
C VAL A 157 -7.67 -27.32 -4.39
N HIS A 158 -8.50 -28.06 -3.65
CA HIS A 158 -8.61 -29.50 -3.81
C HIS A 158 -9.68 -29.82 -4.85
N VAL A 159 -9.23 -30.27 -6.01
CA VAL A 159 -10.07 -30.79 -7.08
C VAL A 159 -10.06 -32.33 -7.00
N PRO A 160 -11.23 -33.00 -6.92
CA PRO A 160 -11.29 -34.46 -6.95
C PRO A 160 -10.60 -35.02 -8.20
N GLY A 161 -9.70 -35.99 -8.01
CA GLY A 161 -8.98 -36.65 -9.11
C GLY A 161 -7.82 -35.87 -9.72
N ALA A 162 -7.51 -34.65 -9.24
CA ALA A 162 -6.34 -33.92 -9.73
C ALA A 162 -5.03 -34.55 -9.23
N ARG A 163 -4.08 -34.74 -10.16
CA ARG A 163 -2.74 -35.30 -9.89
C ARG A 163 -1.73 -34.25 -9.41
N SER A 164 -2.01 -32.97 -9.60
CA SER A 164 -1.15 -31.86 -9.24
C SER A 164 -1.89 -30.84 -8.38
N ALA A 165 -1.13 -30.02 -7.65
CA ALA A 165 -1.71 -28.94 -6.84
C ALA A 165 -2.37 -27.90 -7.76
N SER A 166 -3.68 -27.73 -7.62
CA SER A 166 -4.40 -26.64 -8.27
C SER A 166 -4.44 -25.42 -7.36
N THR A 167 -4.39 -24.25 -7.95
CA THR A 167 -4.40 -22.97 -7.24
C THR A 167 -5.54 -22.08 -7.69
N GLY A 168 -6.01 -21.24 -6.77
CA GLY A 168 -7.09 -20.30 -6.98
C GLY A 168 -6.98 -19.10 -6.06
N VAL A 169 -8.12 -18.46 -5.81
CA VAL A 169 -8.28 -17.26 -4.97
C VAL A 169 -9.23 -17.60 -3.81
N GLY A 170 -8.98 -17.03 -2.64
CA GLY A 170 -9.84 -17.18 -1.47
C GLY A 170 -11.21 -16.54 -1.70
N VAL A 171 -12.26 -17.10 -1.10
CA VAL A 171 -13.65 -16.72 -1.42
C VAL A 171 -13.92 -15.24 -1.13
N PHE A 172 -13.48 -14.74 0.02
CA PHE A 172 -13.65 -13.32 0.37
C PHE A 172 -12.83 -12.42 -0.55
N ALA A 173 -11.57 -12.78 -0.78
CA ALA A 173 -10.67 -12.00 -1.64
C ALA A 173 -11.18 -11.90 -3.08
N HIS A 174 -11.69 -12.99 -3.64
CA HIS A 174 -12.26 -13.01 -4.98
C HIS A 174 -13.43 -12.02 -5.11
N GLU A 175 -14.43 -12.14 -4.24
CA GLU A 175 -15.62 -11.29 -4.28
C GLU A 175 -15.28 -9.82 -3.99
N PHE A 176 -14.47 -9.56 -2.96
CA PHE A 176 -14.09 -8.20 -2.58
C PHE A 176 -13.34 -7.48 -3.70
N THR A 177 -12.35 -8.13 -4.31
CA THR A 177 -11.55 -7.53 -5.40
C THR A 177 -12.35 -7.37 -6.69
N ALA A 178 -13.35 -8.22 -6.94
CA ALA A 178 -14.27 -8.05 -8.07
C ALA A 178 -15.17 -6.81 -7.92
N LEU A 179 -15.54 -6.45 -6.69
CA LEU A 179 -16.34 -5.25 -6.39
C LEU A 179 -15.48 -3.98 -6.26
N GLN A 180 -14.21 -4.11 -5.90
CA GLN A 180 -13.26 -3.02 -5.66
C GLN A 180 -12.15 -2.99 -6.73
N LEU A 181 -12.53 -2.93 -8.00
CA LEU A 181 -11.63 -3.10 -9.16
C LEU A 181 -10.43 -2.15 -9.21
N LEU A 182 -10.61 -0.92 -8.73
CA LEU A 182 -9.57 0.12 -8.79
C LEU A 182 -8.72 0.19 -7.53
N LEU A 183 -9.13 -0.49 -6.45
CA LEU A 183 -8.44 -0.44 -5.17
C LEU A 183 -7.08 -1.14 -5.30
N PRO A 184 -5.97 -0.51 -4.90
CA PRO A 184 -4.69 -1.17 -4.79
C PRO A 184 -4.73 -2.32 -3.79
N VAL A 185 -4.42 -3.54 -4.24
CA VAL A 185 -4.37 -4.73 -3.40
C VAL A 185 -3.07 -5.49 -3.61
N GLU A 186 -2.48 -5.98 -2.51
CA GLU A 186 -1.38 -6.94 -2.54
C GLU A 186 -1.48 -7.93 -1.37
N ASP A 187 -0.65 -8.97 -1.39
CA ASP A 187 -0.46 -9.88 -0.26
C ASP A 187 0.89 -9.65 0.45
N GLU A 188 1.00 -10.05 1.71
CA GLU A 188 2.21 -9.80 2.51
C GLU A 188 3.47 -10.43 1.89
N ALA A 189 3.33 -11.57 1.21
CA ALA A 189 4.48 -12.23 0.58
C ALA A 189 5.03 -11.40 -0.59
N ARG A 190 4.17 -10.68 -1.32
CA ARG A 190 4.55 -9.76 -2.39
C ARG A 190 5.02 -8.39 -1.91
N LEU A 191 4.82 -8.06 -0.63
CA LEU A 191 5.42 -6.87 -0.02
C LEU A 191 6.84 -7.11 0.50
N ALA A 192 7.31 -8.36 0.57
CA ALA A 192 8.69 -8.63 0.99
C ALA A 192 9.75 -8.08 0.01
N PRO A 193 9.61 -8.22 -1.32
CA PRO A 193 10.53 -7.60 -2.27
C PRO A 193 10.34 -6.06 -2.34
N PRO A 194 11.39 -5.24 -2.16
CA PRO A 194 11.26 -3.78 -2.13
C PRO A 194 10.56 -3.18 -3.35
N GLY A 195 10.90 -3.62 -4.57
CA GLY A 195 10.28 -3.05 -5.78
C GLY A 195 8.77 -3.27 -5.86
N LEU A 196 8.26 -4.43 -5.42
CA LEU A 196 6.82 -4.69 -5.40
C LEU A 196 6.11 -3.90 -4.29
N ARG A 197 6.78 -3.78 -3.15
CA ARG A 197 6.32 -2.97 -2.02
C ARG A 197 6.20 -1.50 -2.40
N ASP A 198 7.22 -0.93 -3.02
CA ASP A 198 7.25 0.47 -3.44
C ASP A 198 6.16 0.75 -4.48
N CYS A 199 5.99 -0.13 -5.47
CA CYS A 199 4.87 -0.04 -6.42
C CYS A 199 3.49 -0.10 -5.74
N PHE A 200 3.30 -0.93 -4.71
CA PHE A 200 2.05 -0.96 -3.95
C PHE A 200 1.81 0.36 -3.23
N ILE A 201 2.83 0.87 -2.52
CA ILE A 201 2.73 2.14 -1.79
C ILE A 201 2.43 3.30 -2.74
N GLU A 202 3.14 3.41 -3.87
CA GLU A 202 2.87 4.43 -4.89
C GLU A 202 1.42 4.40 -5.37
N ARG A 203 0.90 3.21 -5.67
CA ARG A 203 -0.50 3.03 -6.08
C ARG A 203 -1.49 3.43 -5.00
N VAL A 204 -1.22 3.11 -3.73
CA VAL A 204 -2.06 3.53 -2.59
C VAL A 204 -2.13 5.05 -2.50
N PHE A 205 -0.98 5.73 -2.53
CA PHE A 205 -0.95 7.19 -2.45
C PHE A 205 -1.49 7.87 -3.71
N ALA A 206 -1.36 7.24 -4.89
CA ALA A 206 -2.01 7.71 -6.11
C ALA A 206 -3.54 7.58 -6.03
N TYR A 207 -4.05 6.43 -5.58
CA TYR A 207 -5.47 6.18 -5.40
C TYR A 207 -6.10 7.17 -4.42
N ARG A 208 -5.43 7.47 -3.29
CA ARG A 208 -5.92 8.44 -2.30
C ARG A 208 -6.12 9.86 -2.85
N ARG A 209 -5.35 10.24 -3.88
CA ARG A 209 -5.35 11.57 -4.49
C ARG A 209 -6.38 11.72 -5.62
N TRP A 210 -6.88 10.60 -6.15
CA TRP A 210 -7.88 10.57 -7.21
C TRP A 210 -9.28 10.84 -6.64
#